data_AF-A0A9P9MM47-F1
#
_entry.id   AF-A0A9P9MM47-F1
#
_cell.length_a   1.000
_cell.length_b   1.000
_cell.length_c   1.000
_cell.angle_alpha   90.00
_cell.angle_beta   90.00
_cell.angle_gamma   90.00
#
_symmetry.space_group_name_H-M   'P 1'
#
loop_
_entity.id
_entity.type
_entity.pdbx_description
1 polymer ?
#
loop_
_entity_poly.entity_id
_entity_poly.type
_entity_poly.pdbx_seq_one_letter_code
_entity_poly.pdbx_strand_id
1 'polypeptide(L)'
;MAEPLPPYSKAPPGQSTVNGGSAPLTFYSTNETTEDSPIEYTPTSHKTGSISTTITSYNNSIHKPYNNSRFPQTFGIYHASGTSSDLVIALRNQDPNPLFHITTHNSWSSKPSVVLHSSGLCTSPQLATAKFTSFSSDVELSILAQSTGRAMTTETMKKDRSQHSCQYFTVEIGGSQTPERFEWKNSQGSEVRSLNGKKHGMKLVRTKTGEVVVAWAPPNSGTRKRGKMAFLSRDALGEKFEVMAVVSILAIMEKGRRGSGGGAAAAIAGAGAAS
;
A
#
# COMPACT_ATOMS: atom_id res chain seq x y z
N MET A 1 -39.98 -41.83 -33.36
CA MET A 1 -40.95 -40.93 -32.72
C MET A 1 -40.19 -40.03 -31.77
N ALA A 2 -39.99 -38.78 -32.16
CA ALA A 2 -39.42 -37.74 -31.31
C ALA A 2 -40.24 -36.46 -31.58
N GLU A 3 -40.79 -35.92 -30.50
CA GLU A 3 -41.78 -34.85 -30.45
C GLU A 3 -41.09 -33.47 -30.57
N PRO A 4 -41.60 -32.53 -31.38
CA PRO A 4 -41.00 -31.19 -31.49
C PRO A 4 -41.46 -30.27 -30.35
N LEU A 5 -40.50 -29.60 -29.70
CA LEU A 5 -40.74 -28.60 -28.67
C LEU A 5 -41.44 -27.34 -29.23
N PRO A 6 -42.36 -26.71 -28.48
CA PRO A 6 -43.01 -25.46 -28.89
C PRO A 6 -42.10 -24.22 -28.68
N PRO A 7 -42.31 -23.13 -29.44
CA PRO A 7 -41.50 -21.92 -29.37
C PRO A 7 -41.78 -21.08 -28.12
N TYR A 8 -40.72 -20.56 -27.51
CA TYR A 8 -40.80 -19.64 -26.36
C TYR A 8 -41.45 -18.30 -26.74
N SER A 9 -42.41 -17.91 -25.89
CA SER A 9 -43.21 -16.70 -25.95
C SER A 9 -42.45 -15.43 -25.54
N LYS A 10 -42.91 -14.32 -26.12
CA LYS A 10 -42.49 -12.92 -26.03
C LYS A 10 -42.21 -12.37 -24.62
N ALA A 11 -41.27 -11.43 -24.56
CA ALA A 11 -40.99 -10.55 -23.44
C ALA A 11 -42.15 -9.57 -23.14
N PRO A 12 -42.38 -9.19 -21.86
CA PRO A 12 -43.33 -8.14 -21.51
C PRO A 12 -42.72 -6.72 -21.65
N PRO A 13 -43.55 -5.70 -21.94
CA PRO A 13 -43.11 -4.33 -22.20
C PRO A 13 -42.81 -3.54 -20.92
N GLY A 14 -42.01 -2.49 -21.09
CA GLY A 14 -41.54 -1.59 -20.04
C GLY A 14 -42.63 -0.79 -19.34
N GLN A 15 -42.32 -0.39 -18.11
CA GLN A 15 -43.08 0.62 -17.37
C GLN A 15 -42.22 1.86 -17.14
N SER A 16 -42.87 2.99 -17.39
CA SER A 16 -42.38 4.33 -17.39
C SER A 16 -42.07 4.88 -15.99
N THR A 17 -41.04 5.72 -16.00
CA THR A 17 -40.78 6.90 -15.14
C THR A 17 -41.86 7.32 -14.14
N VAL A 18 -41.46 7.45 -12.87
CA VAL A 18 -42.06 8.38 -11.91
C VAL A 18 -40.96 9.27 -11.36
N ASN A 19 -41.00 10.55 -11.75
CA ASN A 19 -40.30 11.65 -11.11
C ASN A 19 -41.12 12.11 -9.89
N GLY A 20 -40.46 12.40 -8.77
CA GLY A 20 -41.13 12.95 -7.59
C GLY A 20 -40.16 13.42 -6.51
N GLY A 21 -39.65 14.64 -6.66
CA GLY A 21 -39.33 15.60 -5.60
C GLY A 21 -38.42 15.18 -4.44
N SER A 22 -37.18 15.65 -4.44
CA SER A 22 -36.43 15.88 -3.20
C SER A 22 -35.88 17.30 -3.21
N ALA A 23 -36.46 18.14 -2.35
CA ALA A 23 -36.00 19.48 -2.07
C ALA A 23 -34.67 19.44 -1.28
N PRO A 24 -33.79 20.44 -1.44
CA PRO A 24 -32.50 20.48 -0.77
C PRO A 24 -32.64 20.90 0.69
N LEU A 25 -32.04 20.13 1.60
CA LEU A 25 -31.84 20.54 2.99
C LEU A 25 -30.79 21.65 3.05
N THR A 26 -31.25 22.86 3.36
CA THR A 26 -30.45 24.04 3.68
C THR A 26 -29.74 23.87 5.03
N PHE A 27 -28.44 24.13 5.02
CA PHE A 27 -27.60 24.27 6.20
C PHE A 27 -27.90 25.59 6.92
N TYR A 28 -28.24 25.53 8.21
CA TYR A 28 -28.13 26.69 9.09
C TYR A 28 -26.77 26.67 9.77
N SER A 29 -25.93 27.63 9.36
CA SER A 29 -24.71 28.05 10.06
C SER A 29 -25.08 29.22 10.96
N THR A 30 -24.88 29.09 12.27
CA THR A 30 -24.93 30.20 13.23
C THR A 30 -23.94 29.92 14.35
N ASN A 31 -22.81 30.62 14.36
CA ASN A 31 -22.53 31.66 15.35
C ASN A 31 -21.05 32.06 15.35
N GLU A 32 -20.88 33.36 15.22
CA GLU A 32 -19.68 34.18 15.31
C GLU A 32 -19.60 34.82 16.71
N THR A 33 -18.40 35.30 17.06
CA THR A 33 -18.04 36.19 18.21
C THR A 33 -17.80 35.44 19.53
N THR A 34 -16.62 35.51 20.18
CA THR A 34 -16.01 36.74 20.73
C THR A 34 -14.54 36.52 21.09
N GLU A 35 -13.69 37.53 20.86
CA GLU A 35 -12.32 37.70 21.37
C GLU A 35 -12.28 37.77 22.91
N ASP A 36 -11.27 37.19 23.56
CA ASP A 36 -10.55 37.90 24.64
C ASP A 36 -9.19 37.25 24.97
N SER A 37 -8.14 38.06 24.82
CA SER A 37 -6.84 38.17 25.51
C SER A 37 -5.90 36.96 25.80
N PRO A 38 -4.57 37.15 25.61
CA PRO A 38 -3.53 36.15 25.91
C PRO A 38 -2.98 36.28 27.34
N ILE A 39 -2.92 35.17 28.06
CA ILE A 39 -2.23 35.06 29.36
C ILE A 39 -0.76 34.70 29.18
N GLU A 40 0.09 35.63 29.62
CA GLU A 40 1.53 35.55 29.76
C GLU A 40 1.89 34.63 30.94
N TYR A 41 2.69 33.58 30.70
CA TYR A 41 3.21 32.70 31.76
C TYR A 41 4.72 32.87 31.91
N THR A 42 5.14 33.42 33.05
CA THR A 42 6.52 33.40 33.54
C THR A 42 6.91 32.00 34.07
N PRO A 43 8.10 31.46 33.75
CA PRO A 43 8.54 30.18 34.29
C PRO A 43 9.29 30.34 35.62
N THR A 44 8.72 29.79 36.70
CA THR A 44 9.39 29.64 38.00
C THR A 44 10.23 28.37 38.02
N SER A 45 11.51 28.52 38.35
CA SER A 45 12.52 27.47 38.47
C SER A 45 12.29 26.60 39.70
N HIS A 46 12.16 25.28 39.51
CA HIS A 46 12.36 24.29 40.56
C HIS A 46 13.26 23.16 40.07
N LYS A 47 14.42 23.06 40.74
CA LYS A 47 15.42 22.01 40.63
C LYS A 47 15.01 20.86 41.55
N THR A 48 15.02 19.61 41.08
CA THR A 48 15.75 18.44 41.64
C THR A 48 15.14 17.11 41.17
N GLY A 49 15.90 16.41 40.32
CA GLY A 49 16.15 14.96 40.35
C GLY A 49 15.00 13.97 40.16
N SER A 50 14.94 13.32 38.99
CA SER A 50 14.51 11.91 38.82
C SER A 50 14.73 11.40 37.38
N ILE A 51 15.57 10.36 37.25
CA ILE A 51 15.61 9.27 36.26
C ILE A 51 15.56 9.59 34.75
N SER A 52 16.71 9.43 34.08
CA SER A 52 16.87 9.37 32.62
C SER A 52 16.02 8.25 32.00
N THR A 53 14.91 8.64 31.37
CA THR A 53 14.27 7.84 30.33
C THR A 53 14.51 8.57 29.02
N THR A 54 15.44 8.09 28.19
CA THR A 54 15.73 8.67 26.87
C THR A 54 14.58 8.35 25.93
N ILE A 55 13.50 9.11 26.04
CA ILE A 55 12.47 9.21 25.01
C ILE A 55 13.07 10.14 23.96
N THR A 56 13.63 9.57 22.89
CA THR A 56 14.09 10.35 21.74
C THR A 56 12.87 11.06 21.13
N SER A 57 12.73 12.34 21.43
CA SER A 57 11.69 13.20 20.89
C SER A 57 11.87 13.34 19.37
N TYR A 58 10.80 13.08 18.62
CA TYR A 58 10.72 13.40 17.19
C TYR A 58 10.71 14.92 17.02
N ASN A 59 11.91 15.51 16.93
CA ASN A 59 12.06 16.91 16.55
C ASN A 59 11.90 17.06 15.04
N ASN A 60 11.00 17.97 14.67
CA ASN A 60 10.75 18.46 13.33
C ASN A 60 12.06 18.86 12.63
N SER A 61 12.55 17.99 11.76
CA SER A 61 13.59 18.33 10.79
C SER A 61 12.93 18.90 9.55
N ILE A 62 13.04 20.22 9.43
CA ILE A 62 13.04 20.93 8.15
C ILE A 62 13.92 20.15 7.15
N HIS A 63 13.41 20.03 5.92
CA HIS A 63 13.93 19.26 4.79
C HIS A 63 15.45 19.03 4.78
N LYS A 64 15.87 17.83 5.20
CA LYS A 64 17.11 17.26 4.69
C LYS A 64 16.88 16.85 3.23
N PRO A 65 17.77 17.20 2.28
CA PRO A 65 17.71 16.63 0.94
C PRO A 65 17.75 15.10 1.06
N TYR A 66 16.92 14.42 0.27
CA TYR A 66 16.93 12.96 0.13
C TYR A 66 18.30 12.54 -0.39
N ASN A 67 19.25 12.30 0.50
CA ASN A 67 20.54 11.78 0.11
C ASN A 67 20.35 10.29 -0.22
N ASN A 68 20.00 10.02 -1.48
CA ASN A 68 20.00 8.71 -2.15
C ASN A 68 18.82 7.74 -1.96
N SER A 69 17.69 8.17 -1.38
CA SER A 69 16.47 7.33 -1.27
C SER A 69 15.41 7.70 -2.31
N ARG A 70 14.87 6.70 -3.00
CA ARG A 70 13.84 6.88 -4.04
C ARG A 70 12.46 7.11 -3.44
N PHE A 71 12.15 6.47 -2.32
CA PHE A 71 10.88 6.66 -1.64
C PHE A 71 11.04 7.45 -0.33
N PRO A 72 10.02 8.19 0.13
CA PRO A 72 10.00 8.71 1.48
C PRO A 72 10.13 7.61 2.53
N GLN A 73 10.63 7.97 3.71
CA GLN A 73 10.73 7.02 4.82
C GLN A 73 9.37 6.40 5.16
N THR A 74 8.30 7.18 5.03
CA THR A 74 6.92 6.77 5.30
C THR A 74 5.99 7.41 4.28
N PHE A 75 5.07 6.63 3.72
CA PHE A 75 4.10 7.12 2.74
C PHE A 75 2.81 6.28 2.77
N GLY A 76 1.75 6.82 2.18
CA GLY A 76 0.48 6.11 2.00
C GLY A 76 0.29 5.64 0.56
N ILE A 77 -0.54 4.62 0.40
CA ILE A 77 -1.06 4.17 -0.89
C ILE A 77 -2.54 4.54 -0.93
N TYR A 78 -2.98 5.23 -1.96
CA TYR A 78 -4.33 5.76 -2.12
C TYR A 78 -4.90 5.43 -3.49
N HIS A 79 -6.22 5.50 -3.66
CA HIS A 79 -6.84 5.48 -4.98
C HIS A 79 -6.44 6.71 -5.79
N ALA A 80 -6.11 6.50 -7.07
CA ALA A 80 -5.92 7.56 -8.02
C ALA A 80 -7.29 8.22 -8.35
N SER A 81 -7.32 9.54 -8.47
CA SER A 81 -8.53 10.26 -8.86
C SER A 81 -8.96 9.88 -10.27
N GLY A 82 -10.26 9.67 -10.48
CA GLY A 82 -10.82 9.38 -11.81
C GLY A 82 -10.65 7.94 -12.30
N THR A 83 -10.09 7.05 -11.50
CA THR A 83 -9.99 5.62 -11.83
C THR A 83 -10.52 4.76 -10.68
N SER A 84 -11.07 3.59 -10.99
CA SER A 84 -11.56 2.64 -9.98
C SER A 84 -10.49 1.65 -9.50
N SER A 85 -9.45 1.43 -10.31
CA SER A 85 -8.43 0.40 -10.11
C SER A 85 -7.04 0.94 -9.79
N ASP A 86 -6.71 2.14 -10.27
CA ASP A 86 -5.35 2.66 -10.16
C ASP A 86 -5.14 3.31 -8.78
N LEU A 87 -3.89 3.27 -8.36
CA LEU A 87 -3.44 3.74 -7.07
C LEU A 87 -2.35 4.80 -7.26
N VAL A 88 -2.07 5.53 -6.19
CA VAL A 88 -0.95 6.46 -6.10
C VAL A 88 -0.23 6.29 -4.78
N ILE A 89 1.08 6.51 -4.80
CA ILE A 89 1.89 6.73 -3.60
C ILE A 89 1.92 8.23 -3.34
N ALA A 90 1.53 8.63 -2.12
CA ALA A 90 1.53 10.03 -1.71
C ALA A 90 1.84 10.18 -0.22
N LEU A 91 2.19 11.39 0.20
CA LEU A 91 2.45 11.69 1.61
C LEU A 91 1.16 11.84 2.42
N ARG A 92 0.08 12.28 1.77
CA ARG A 92 -1.25 12.47 2.38
C ARG A 92 -2.38 12.00 1.47
N ASN A 93 -3.57 11.87 2.07
CA ASN A 93 -4.79 11.62 1.31
C ASN A 93 -5.10 12.82 0.40
N GLN A 94 -5.55 12.56 -0.83
CA GLN A 94 -5.86 13.60 -1.82
C GLN A 94 -4.71 14.58 -2.06
N ASP A 95 -3.47 14.10 -2.02
CA ASP A 95 -2.32 14.91 -2.40
C ASP A 95 -2.45 15.35 -3.86
N PRO A 96 -2.43 16.66 -4.18
CA PRO A 96 -2.46 17.13 -5.56
C PRO A 96 -1.22 16.71 -6.36
N ASN A 97 -0.13 16.37 -5.66
CA ASN A 97 1.14 15.99 -6.26
C ASN A 97 1.56 14.59 -5.75
N PRO A 98 0.89 13.52 -6.20
CA PRO A 98 1.32 12.16 -5.86
C PRO A 98 2.75 11.91 -6.36
N LEU A 99 3.50 11.13 -5.60
CA LEU A 99 4.90 10.84 -5.86
C LEU A 99 5.05 9.80 -6.98
N PHE A 100 4.21 8.78 -6.96
CA PHE A 100 4.23 7.69 -7.94
C PHE A 100 2.82 7.25 -8.30
N HIS A 101 2.60 6.94 -9.57
CA HIS A 101 1.38 6.33 -10.08
C HIS A 101 1.52 4.81 -10.12
N ILE A 102 0.43 4.11 -9.85
CA ILE A 102 0.36 2.66 -9.89
C ILE A 102 -0.84 2.27 -10.75
N THR A 103 -0.57 1.63 -11.88
CA THR A 103 -1.62 1.08 -12.72
C THR A 103 -1.81 -0.40 -12.43
N THR A 104 -3.06 -0.82 -12.31
CA THR A 104 -3.41 -2.24 -12.11
C THR A 104 -4.17 -2.78 -13.32
N HIS A 105 -3.77 -3.94 -13.80
CA HIS A 105 -4.37 -4.59 -14.97
C HIS A 105 -4.89 -5.97 -14.61
N ASN A 106 -6.03 -6.36 -15.18
CA ASN A 106 -6.57 -7.70 -14.98
C ASN A 106 -5.63 -8.78 -15.58
N SER A 107 -5.54 -9.95 -14.93
CA SER A 107 -4.66 -11.07 -15.32
C SER A 107 -4.86 -11.58 -16.75
N TRP A 108 -5.98 -11.26 -17.40
CA TRP A 108 -6.25 -11.67 -18.78
C TRP A 108 -5.62 -10.75 -19.83
N SER A 109 -4.97 -9.67 -19.40
CA SER A 109 -4.20 -8.81 -20.30
C SER A 109 -2.79 -9.35 -20.49
N SER A 110 -2.18 -9.07 -21.65
CA SER A 110 -0.74 -9.25 -21.87
C SER A 110 0.12 -8.29 -21.03
N LYS A 111 -0.51 -7.30 -20.37
CA LYS A 111 0.15 -6.32 -19.52
C LYS A 111 0.48 -6.88 -18.13
N PRO A 112 1.55 -6.41 -17.46
CA PRO A 112 1.83 -6.75 -16.07
C PRO A 112 0.65 -6.44 -15.16
N SER A 113 0.45 -7.22 -14.11
CA SER A 113 -0.69 -7.07 -13.20
C SER A 113 -0.64 -5.78 -12.38
N VAL A 114 0.57 -5.34 -12.04
CA VAL A 114 0.85 -4.05 -11.39
C VAL A 114 2.01 -3.38 -12.13
N VAL A 115 1.87 -2.09 -12.40
CA VAL A 115 2.91 -1.24 -12.97
C VAL A 115 3.12 -0.05 -12.05
N LEU A 116 4.34 0.14 -11.54
CA LEU A 116 4.75 1.31 -10.80
C LEU A 116 5.44 2.28 -11.77
N HIS A 117 4.93 3.50 -11.87
CA HIS A 117 5.49 4.56 -12.70
C HIS A 117 6.48 5.41 -11.92
N SER A 118 7.42 6.04 -12.62
CA SER A 118 8.49 6.88 -12.05
C SER A 118 8.02 8.22 -11.47
N SER A 119 6.79 8.64 -11.75
CA SER A 119 6.18 9.87 -11.21
C SER A 119 4.70 9.65 -10.88
N GLY A 120 4.03 10.66 -10.32
CA GLY A 120 2.59 10.68 -10.06
C GLY A 120 1.68 10.58 -11.28
N LEU A 121 2.22 10.51 -12.50
CA LEU A 121 1.46 10.41 -13.74
C LEU A 121 1.52 8.99 -14.33
N CYS A 122 0.38 8.48 -14.80
CA CYS A 122 0.27 7.16 -15.45
C CYS A 122 0.99 7.04 -16.80
N THR A 123 1.33 8.18 -17.42
CA THR A 123 2.07 8.26 -18.69
C THR A 123 3.58 8.28 -18.50
N SER A 124 4.06 8.38 -17.25
CA SER A 124 5.50 8.40 -16.98
C SER A 124 6.15 7.05 -17.21
N PRO A 125 7.47 7.01 -17.50
CA PRO A 125 8.21 5.77 -17.67
C PRO A 125 7.98 4.79 -16.51
N GLN A 126 7.90 3.50 -16.84
CA GLN A 126 7.71 2.45 -15.84
C GLN A 126 9.00 2.28 -15.05
N LEU A 127 8.85 2.19 -13.74
CA LEU A 127 9.93 1.96 -12.79
C LEU A 127 10.04 0.48 -12.42
N ALA A 128 8.90 -0.14 -12.12
CA ALA A 128 8.83 -1.55 -11.76
C ALA A 128 7.51 -2.18 -12.16
N THR A 129 7.50 -3.49 -12.32
CA THR A 129 6.30 -4.26 -12.61
C THR A 129 6.20 -5.49 -11.72
N ALA A 130 4.97 -5.91 -11.47
CA ALA A 130 4.66 -7.23 -10.94
C ALA A 130 3.72 -7.95 -11.90
N LYS A 131 4.13 -9.13 -12.37
CA LYS A 131 3.36 -9.96 -13.29
C LYS A 131 2.96 -11.25 -12.60
N PHE A 132 1.65 -11.50 -12.55
CA PHE A 132 1.12 -12.73 -11.98
C PHE A 132 1.15 -13.81 -13.05
N THR A 133 1.81 -14.92 -12.74
CA THR A 133 1.86 -16.09 -13.62
C THR A 133 0.60 -16.92 -13.43
N SER A 134 -0.08 -17.27 -14.53
CA SER A 134 -1.26 -18.14 -14.50
C SER A 134 -0.95 -19.47 -13.81
N PHE A 135 -1.88 -19.95 -12.98
CA PHE A 135 -1.79 -21.22 -12.23
C PHE A 135 -0.62 -21.35 -11.25
N SER A 136 0.11 -20.27 -10.97
CA SER A 136 1.20 -20.26 -9.99
C SER A 136 0.93 -19.26 -8.86
N SER A 137 1.44 -19.57 -7.68
CA SER A 137 1.45 -18.64 -6.55
C SER A 137 2.53 -17.57 -6.68
N ASP A 138 3.42 -17.71 -7.65
CA ASP A 138 4.58 -16.86 -7.81
C ASP A 138 4.24 -15.57 -8.54
N VAL A 139 5.09 -14.57 -8.35
CA VAL A 139 4.96 -13.26 -8.99
C VAL A 139 6.32 -12.87 -9.54
N GLU A 140 6.39 -12.59 -10.83
CA GLU A 140 7.58 -12.04 -11.45
C GLU A 140 7.63 -10.53 -11.15
N LEU A 141 8.66 -10.11 -10.44
CA LEU A 141 8.95 -8.71 -10.12
C LEU A 141 10.08 -8.25 -11.06
N SER A 142 9.91 -7.10 -11.70
CA SER A 142 10.95 -6.53 -12.55
C SER A 142 11.19 -5.06 -12.26
N ILE A 143 12.45 -4.66 -12.20
CA ILE A 143 12.88 -3.24 -12.21
C ILE A 143 13.29 -2.88 -13.63
N LEU A 144 12.80 -1.74 -14.14
CA LEU A 144 13.04 -1.33 -15.52
C LEU A 144 14.03 -0.15 -15.61
N ALA A 145 14.88 -0.20 -16.64
CA ALA A 145 15.69 0.94 -17.05
C ALA A 145 14.77 2.01 -17.64
N GLN A 146 14.64 3.16 -16.98
CA GLN A 146 13.74 4.23 -17.42
C GLN A 146 14.06 4.76 -18.83
N SER A 147 15.32 4.69 -19.26
CA SER A 147 15.77 5.12 -20.60
C SER A 147 15.34 4.19 -21.73
N THR A 148 15.17 2.89 -21.47
CA THR A 148 14.92 1.88 -22.51
C THR A 148 13.62 1.09 -22.32
N GLY A 149 13.01 1.17 -21.13
CA GLY A 149 11.86 0.35 -20.73
C GLY A 149 12.18 -1.14 -20.62
N ARG A 150 13.46 -1.55 -20.66
CA ARG A 150 13.88 -2.95 -20.54
C ARG A 150 14.09 -3.32 -19.07
N ALA A 151 13.81 -4.57 -18.73
CA ALA A 151 14.08 -5.09 -17.40
C ALA A 151 15.60 -5.10 -17.14
N MET A 152 16.04 -4.41 -16.08
CA MET A 152 17.42 -4.45 -15.58
C MET A 152 17.60 -5.58 -14.56
N THR A 153 16.55 -5.91 -13.82
CA THR A 153 16.56 -6.94 -12.80
C THR A 153 15.18 -7.57 -12.79
N THR A 154 15.15 -8.89 -12.86
CA THR A 154 13.93 -9.69 -12.77
C THR A 154 14.13 -10.74 -11.69
N GLU A 155 13.17 -10.84 -10.80
CA GLU A 155 13.18 -11.78 -9.68
C GLU A 155 11.80 -12.40 -9.50
N THR A 156 11.77 -13.67 -9.14
CA THR A 156 10.51 -14.37 -8.84
C THR A 156 10.22 -14.30 -7.36
N MET A 157 9.22 -13.50 -6.96
CA MET A 157 8.69 -13.53 -5.61
C MET A 157 7.92 -14.84 -5.40
N LYS A 158 8.38 -15.64 -4.45
CA LYS A 158 7.86 -16.97 -4.14
C LYS A 158 7.04 -16.94 -2.88
N LYS A 159 6.07 -17.85 -2.79
CA LYS A 159 5.36 -18.14 -1.54
C LYS A 159 6.04 -19.33 -0.85
N ASP A 160 6.42 -19.16 0.41
CA ASP A 160 6.89 -20.28 1.22
C ASP A 160 5.72 -21.25 1.48
N ARG A 161 6.00 -22.55 1.44
CA ARG A 161 5.01 -23.62 1.67
C ARG A 161 4.80 -23.92 3.16
N SER A 162 5.54 -23.24 4.05
CA SER A 162 5.38 -23.40 5.50
C SER A 162 3.98 -22.96 5.99
N GLN A 163 3.61 -23.42 7.19
CA GLN A 163 2.33 -23.10 7.85
C GLN A 163 2.07 -21.59 8.04
N HIS A 164 3.12 -20.76 7.94
CA HIS A 164 3.00 -19.31 7.85
C HIS A 164 3.20 -18.89 6.40
N SER A 165 2.16 -18.30 5.79
CA SER A 165 2.17 -17.86 4.40
C SER A 165 3.10 -16.67 4.19
N CYS A 166 4.40 -16.91 4.16
CA CYS A 166 5.41 -15.90 3.89
C CYS A 166 5.59 -15.75 2.37
N GLN A 167 5.73 -14.52 1.88
CA GLN A 167 6.20 -14.25 0.52
C GLN A 167 7.62 -13.72 0.61
N TYR A 168 8.49 -14.09 -0.31
CA TYR A 168 9.87 -13.64 -0.28
C TYR A 168 10.42 -13.36 -1.66
N PHE A 169 11.39 -12.46 -1.72
CA PHE A 169 12.19 -12.17 -2.91
C PHE A 169 13.65 -12.08 -2.52
N THR A 170 14.54 -12.18 -3.50
CA THR A 170 15.96 -11.91 -3.34
C THR A 170 16.38 -10.66 -4.11
N VAL A 171 17.33 -9.91 -3.57
CA VAL A 171 17.88 -8.74 -4.26
C VAL A 171 19.33 -8.53 -3.84
N GLU A 172 20.16 -8.10 -4.78
CA GLU A 172 21.53 -7.67 -4.51
C GLU A 172 21.54 -6.37 -3.70
N ILE A 173 22.36 -6.35 -2.65
CA ILE A 173 22.53 -5.18 -1.77
C ILE A 173 23.97 -4.67 -1.89
N GLY A 174 24.15 -3.36 -2.01
CA GLY A 174 25.45 -2.72 -1.79
C GLY A 174 26.60 -3.25 -2.66
N GLY A 175 26.33 -3.65 -3.91
CA GLY A 175 27.34 -4.22 -4.80
C GLY A 175 27.81 -5.63 -4.43
N SER A 176 27.20 -6.27 -3.42
CA SER A 176 27.39 -7.69 -3.14
C SER A 176 26.97 -8.52 -4.34
N GLN A 177 27.82 -9.46 -4.74
CA GLN A 177 27.50 -10.44 -5.79
C GLN A 177 26.51 -11.51 -5.31
N THR A 178 26.30 -11.63 -4.00
CA THR A 178 25.34 -12.58 -3.42
C THR A 178 24.03 -11.86 -3.10
N PRO A 179 22.92 -12.19 -3.78
CA PRO A 179 21.60 -11.68 -3.44
C PRO A 179 21.21 -12.09 -2.02
N GLU A 180 20.52 -11.19 -1.31
CA GLU A 180 19.98 -11.48 0.01
C GLU A 180 18.47 -11.67 -0.04
N ARG A 181 17.97 -12.57 0.81
CA ARG A 181 16.54 -12.90 0.91
C ARG A 181 15.83 -11.96 1.88
N PHE A 182 14.65 -11.50 1.47
CA PHE A 182 13.75 -10.68 2.26
C PHE A 182 12.36 -11.31 2.31
N GLU A 183 11.80 -11.42 3.51
CA GLU A 183 10.55 -12.13 3.76
C GLU A 183 9.47 -11.22 4.33
N TRP A 184 8.33 -11.16 3.64
CA TRP A 184 7.11 -10.59 4.16
C TRP A 184 6.48 -11.56 5.16
N LYS A 185 6.33 -11.12 6.41
CA LYS A 185 5.70 -11.85 7.51
C LYS A 185 4.54 -11.06 8.07
N ASN A 186 3.47 -11.75 8.47
CA ASN A 186 2.39 -11.13 9.22
C ASN A 186 2.93 -10.59 10.54
N SER A 187 2.49 -9.40 10.94
CA SER A 187 2.88 -8.79 12.21
C SER A 187 1.75 -7.99 12.84
N GLN A 188 1.74 -7.99 14.16
CA GLN A 188 0.94 -7.11 15.02
C GLN A 188 1.85 -6.29 15.96
N GLY A 189 3.16 -6.26 15.67
CA GLY A 189 4.18 -5.60 16.47
C GLY A 189 4.11 -4.08 16.42
N SER A 190 4.95 -3.42 17.22
CA SER A 190 5.03 -1.96 17.32
C SER A 190 5.35 -1.31 15.98
N GLU A 191 6.15 -1.97 15.15
CA GLU A 191 6.51 -1.51 13.81
C GLU A 191 5.27 -1.30 12.91
N VAL A 192 4.28 -2.19 12.99
CA VAL A 192 3.01 -2.07 12.23
C VAL A 192 2.07 -1.09 12.90
N ARG A 193 1.93 -1.15 14.23
CA ARG A 193 1.02 -0.27 15.00
C ARG A 193 1.39 1.21 14.85
N SER A 194 2.68 1.52 14.73
CA SER A 194 3.19 2.89 14.52
C SER A 194 2.66 3.55 13.22
N LEU A 195 2.15 2.76 12.27
CA LEU A 195 1.61 3.26 11.01
C LEU A 195 0.18 3.81 11.11
N ASN A 196 -0.45 3.73 12.29
CA ASN A 196 -1.84 4.16 12.54
C ASN A 196 -2.84 3.54 11.52
N GLY A 197 -2.55 2.33 11.06
CA GLY A 197 -3.47 1.47 10.31
C GLY A 197 -4.13 0.46 11.24
N LYS A 198 -4.59 -0.67 10.67
CA LYS A 198 -5.11 -1.79 11.47
C LYS A 198 -4.05 -2.28 12.46
N LYS A 199 -4.53 -2.94 13.52
CA LYS A 199 -3.68 -3.60 14.54
C LYS A 199 -2.84 -4.77 13.98
N HIS A 200 -3.09 -5.19 12.74
CA HIS A 200 -2.35 -6.22 12.01
C HIS A 200 -1.89 -5.68 10.67
N GLY A 201 -0.80 -6.24 10.15
CA GLY A 201 -0.20 -5.88 8.88
C GLY A 201 0.93 -6.83 8.55
N MET A 202 1.93 -6.33 7.82
CA MET A 202 3.08 -7.11 7.41
C MET A 202 4.38 -6.37 7.74
N LYS A 203 5.43 -7.15 7.97
CA LYS A 203 6.79 -6.65 8.09
C LYS A 203 7.69 -7.37 7.11
N LEU A 204 8.66 -6.67 6.56
CA LEU A 204 9.69 -7.26 5.73
C LEU A 204 10.93 -7.49 6.58
N VAL A 205 11.36 -8.75 6.64
CA VAL A 205 12.52 -9.18 7.42
C VAL A 205 13.67 -9.52 6.49
N ARG A 206 14.84 -8.97 6.75
CA ARG A 206 16.10 -9.38 6.11
C ARG A 206 16.53 -10.71 6.71
N THR A 207 16.42 -11.82 5.96
CA THR A 207 16.58 -13.17 6.51
C THR A 207 17.96 -13.41 7.12
N LYS A 208 19.00 -12.81 6.54
CA LYS A 208 20.39 -12.96 6.99
C LYS A 208 20.63 -12.42 8.40
N THR A 209 19.97 -11.33 8.76
CA THR A 209 20.22 -10.61 10.03
C THR A 209 19.05 -10.70 11.00
N GLY A 210 17.86 -11.09 10.54
CA GLY A 210 16.62 -11.04 11.32
C GLY A 210 16.05 -9.64 11.48
N GLU A 211 16.68 -8.63 10.89
CA GLU A 211 16.29 -7.23 11.00
C GLU A 211 14.97 -6.95 10.27
N VAL A 212 14.10 -6.15 10.90
CA VAL A 212 12.88 -5.64 10.27
C VAL A 212 13.20 -4.35 9.52
N VAL A 213 13.12 -4.41 8.20
CA VAL A 213 13.56 -3.30 7.32
C VAL A 213 12.39 -2.47 6.81
N VAL A 214 11.18 -3.05 6.75
CA VAL A 214 9.96 -2.38 6.31
C VAL A 214 8.77 -2.82 7.14
N ALA A 215 7.84 -1.91 7.40
CA ALA A 215 6.49 -2.22 7.90
C ALA A 215 5.42 -1.77 6.90
N TRP A 216 4.33 -2.51 6.85
CA TRP A 216 3.12 -2.17 6.10
C TRP A 216 1.88 -2.42 6.94
N ALA A 217 0.94 -1.48 6.91
CA ALA A 217 -0.35 -1.61 7.58
C ALA A 217 -1.50 -1.27 6.63
N PRO A 218 -2.54 -2.11 6.56
CA PRO A 218 -3.79 -1.76 5.90
C PRO A 218 -4.49 -0.62 6.66
N PRO A 219 -5.39 0.14 6.01
CA PRO A 219 -6.11 1.25 6.64
C PRO A 219 -7.07 0.74 7.73
N ASN A 220 -7.27 1.54 8.78
CA ASN A 220 -8.29 1.27 9.80
C ASN A 220 -9.71 1.36 9.21
N SER A 221 -9.97 2.40 8.43
CA SER A 221 -11.26 2.70 7.79
C SER A 221 -11.06 3.69 6.62
N GLY A 222 -12.11 3.84 5.80
CA GLY A 222 -12.13 4.76 4.66
C GLY A 222 -11.93 4.07 3.30
N THR A 223 -12.58 4.59 2.26
CA THR A 223 -12.60 3.97 0.92
C THR A 223 -11.35 4.28 0.10
N ARG A 224 -10.71 5.44 0.31
CA ARG A 224 -9.63 5.90 -0.58
C ARG A 224 -8.22 5.45 -0.21
N LYS A 225 -7.91 5.25 1.09
CA LYS A 225 -6.60 4.77 1.53
C LYS A 225 -6.56 3.25 1.39
N ARG A 226 -5.45 2.69 0.90
CA ARG A 226 -5.23 1.25 0.73
C ARG A 226 -4.16 0.69 1.64
N GLY A 227 -3.29 1.54 2.18
CA GLY A 227 -2.32 1.17 3.20
C GLY A 227 -1.37 2.29 3.52
N LYS A 228 -0.48 2.03 4.47
CA LYS A 228 0.69 2.86 4.78
C LYS A 228 1.91 1.94 4.85
N MET A 229 3.04 2.41 4.35
CA MET A 229 4.30 1.71 4.39
C MET A 229 5.35 2.62 5.01
N ALA A 230 6.27 2.03 5.77
CA ALA A 230 7.46 2.72 6.24
C ALA A 230 8.69 1.84 6.10
N PHE A 231 9.77 2.42 5.62
CA PHE A 231 11.10 1.89 5.82
C PHE A 231 11.50 2.11 7.28
N LEU A 232 12.13 1.14 7.92
CA LEU A 232 12.60 1.22 9.30
C LEU A 232 14.12 1.25 9.35
N SER A 233 14.76 0.46 8.49
CA SER A 233 16.22 0.42 8.31
C SER A 233 16.51 0.18 6.82
N ARG A 234 17.17 1.14 6.17
CA ARG A 234 17.41 1.10 4.71
C ARG A 234 18.72 1.71 4.22
N ASP A 235 19.51 2.33 5.11
CA ASP A 235 20.63 3.19 4.73
C ASP A 235 21.75 2.45 3.96
N ALA A 236 21.78 1.13 4.03
CA ALA A 236 22.74 0.28 3.30
C ALA A 236 22.09 -0.65 2.25
N LEU A 237 20.76 -0.62 2.07
CA LEU A 237 20.05 -1.59 1.23
C LEU A 237 19.96 -1.17 -0.24
N GLY A 238 20.04 0.14 -0.50
CA GLY A 238 20.10 0.71 -1.85
C GLY A 238 18.76 0.76 -2.58
N GLU A 239 18.76 1.45 -3.73
CA GLU A 239 17.54 1.74 -4.49
C GLU A 239 16.82 0.48 -4.99
N LYS A 240 17.57 -0.52 -5.50
CA LYS A 240 16.99 -1.78 -6.00
C LYS A 240 16.12 -2.43 -4.92
N PHE A 241 16.61 -2.47 -3.69
CA PHE A 241 15.84 -2.99 -2.56
C PHE A 241 14.58 -2.16 -2.30
N GLU A 242 14.66 -0.83 -2.29
CA GLU A 242 13.49 0.00 -2.03
C GLU A 242 12.39 -0.24 -3.08
N VAL A 243 12.76 -0.29 -4.36
CA VAL A 243 11.82 -0.56 -5.45
C VAL A 243 11.22 -1.96 -5.33
N MET A 244 12.03 -2.98 -5.03
CA MET A 244 11.56 -4.36 -4.82
C MET A 244 10.59 -4.46 -3.63
N ALA A 245 10.88 -3.78 -2.52
CA ALA A 245 10.02 -3.75 -1.35
C ALA A 245 8.66 -3.11 -1.67
N VAL A 246 8.64 -2.01 -2.43
CA VAL A 246 7.40 -1.35 -2.84
C VAL A 246 6.60 -2.20 -3.83
N VAL A 247 7.21 -2.69 -4.90
CA VAL A 247 6.48 -3.45 -5.92
C VAL A 247 5.98 -4.80 -5.40
N SER A 248 6.70 -5.43 -4.47
CA SER A 248 6.27 -6.68 -3.83
C SER A 248 5.05 -6.50 -2.92
N ILE A 249 4.98 -5.43 -2.12
CA ILE A 249 3.78 -5.19 -1.30
C ILE A 249 2.57 -4.83 -2.17
N LEU A 250 2.77 -4.09 -3.27
CA LEU A 250 1.71 -3.82 -4.24
C LEU A 250 1.19 -5.11 -4.89
N ALA A 251 2.08 -6.04 -5.22
CA ALA A 251 1.70 -7.36 -5.71
C ALA A 251 0.87 -8.15 -4.70
N ILE A 252 1.26 -8.15 -3.42
CA ILE A 252 0.50 -8.79 -2.33
C ILE A 252 -0.90 -8.17 -2.20
N MET A 253 -0.98 -6.84 -2.20
CA MET A 253 -2.24 -6.10 -2.12
C MET A 253 -3.18 -6.44 -3.28
N GLU A 254 -2.65 -6.43 -4.51
CA GLU A 254 -3.43 -6.69 -5.71
C GLU A 254 -3.88 -8.15 -5.80
N LYS A 255 -3.02 -9.10 -5.39
CA LYS A 255 -3.38 -10.51 -5.29
C LYS A 255 -4.49 -10.75 -4.27
N GLY A 256 -4.43 -10.08 -3.12
CA GLY A 256 -5.50 -10.10 -2.10
C GLY A 256 -6.82 -9.55 -2.65
N ARG A 257 -6.77 -8.41 -3.36
CA ARG A 257 -7.96 -7.82 -4.01
C ARG A 257 -8.64 -8.79 -4.98
N ARG A 258 -7.87 -9.51 -5.79
CA ARG A 258 -8.40 -10.50 -6.75
C ARG A 258 -8.99 -11.71 -6.06
N GLY A 259 -8.35 -12.20 -5.00
CA GLY A 259 -8.85 -13.34 -4.21
C GLY A 259 -10.18 -13.05 -3.52
N SER A 260 -10.38 -11.82 -3.02
CA SER A 260 -11.63 -11.42 -2.35
C SER A 260 -12.79 -11.09 -3.30
N GLY A 261 -12.54 -10.95 -4.60
CA GLY A 261 -13.56 -10.59 -5.60
C GLY A 261 -14.29 -11.78 -6.23
N GLY A 262 -13.82 -13.01 -6.03
CA GLY A 262 -14.38 -14.25 -6.62
C GLY A 262 -15.28 -15.06 -5.68
N GLY A 263 -15.49 -14.60 -4.45
CA GLY A 263 -16.30 -15.27 -3.44
C GLY A 263 -16.30 -14.40 -2.19
N ALA A 264 -17.46 -14.28 -1.54
CA ALA A 264 -17.72 -13.52 -0.33
C ALA A 264 -16.49 -13.21 0.55
N ALA A 265 -16.27 -11.92 0.83
CA ALA A 265 -15.47 -11.38 1.94
C ALA A 265 -14.60 -12.40 2.70
N ALA A 266 -13.50 -12.87 2.09
CA ALA A 266 -12.54 -13.69 2.81
C ALA A 266 -11.75 -12.78 3.74
N ALA A 267 -12.13 -12.81 5.01
CA ALA A 267 -11.40 -12.25 6.12
C ALA A 267 -9.92 -12.65 6.02
N ILE A 268 -9.03 -11.68 5.89
CA ILE A 268 -7.61 -11.84 6.24
C ILE A 268 -7.49 -11.66 7.78
N ALA A 269 -8.43 -12.27 8.51
CA ALA A 269 -8.48 -12.35 9.96
C ALA A 269 -8.03 -13.75 10.38
N GLY A 270 -7.22 -13.80 11.43
CA GLY A 270 -6.46 -14.98 11.82
C GLY A 270 -7.30 -16.19 12.21
N ALA A 271 -6.73 -17.37 11.95
CA ALA A 271 -6.99 -18.55 12.76
C ALA A 271 -6.06 -18.47 13.97
N GLY A 272 -6.56 -17.89 15.06
CA GLY A 272 -6.11 -18.25 16.40
C GLY A 272 -7.00 -19.38 16.89
N ALA A 273 -6.41 -20.51 17.26
CA ALA A 273 -7.04 -21.50 18.12
C ALA A 273 -6.06 -21.79 19.24
N ALA A 274 -6.54 -21.57 20.46
CA ALA A 274 -5.83 -21.68 21.71
C ALA A 274 -5.51 -23.15 22.08
N SER A 275 -4.61 -23.25 23.06
CA SER A 275 -4.26 -24.41 23.90
C SER A 275 -5.40 -25.36 24.23
#